data_AF-R7TUQ0-F1
#
_entry.id   AF-R7TUQ0-F1
#
_cell.length_a   1.000
_cell.length_b   1.000
_cell.length_c   1.000
_cell.angle_alpha   90.00
_cell.angle_beta   90.00
_cell.angle_gamma   90.00
#
_symmetry.space_group_name_H-M   'P 1'
#
loop_
_entity.id
_entity.type
_entity.pdbx_description
1 polymer ?
#
loop_
_entity_poly.entity_id
_entity_poly.type
_entity_poly.pdbx_seq_one_letter_code
_entity_poly.pdbx_strand_id
1 'polypeptide(L)'
;MTILSKPRRELLRKERVELVKNISLENGLWDLMESSGLVSRSIRDRFKLNKTPDEQVGALLDYLAGRTEEDYVTFGKCLNEDNQRHVTKMLGIKQHELPPGKP
;
A
#
# COMPACT_ATOMS: atom_id res chain seq x y z
N MET A 1 -14.21 12.32 2.45
CA MET A 1 -14.11 11.13 1.58
C MET A 1 -13.87 11.55 0.14
N THR A 2 -12.63 11.90 -0.18
CA THR A 2 -12.21 12.12 -1.56
C THR A 2 -11.76 10.78 -2.12
N ILE A 3 -12.40 10.35 -3.19
CA ILE A 3 -12.05 9.14 -3.92
C ILE A 3 -10.64 9.31 -4.50
N LEU A 4 -9.86 8.23 -4.59
CA LEU A 4 -8.50 8.31 -5.12
C LEU A 4 -8.47 9.03 -6.47
N SER A 5 -7.68 10.11 -6.54
CA SER A 5 -7.52 10.93 -7.73
C SER A 5 -7.12 10.09 -8.94
N LYS A 6 -7.70 10.38 -10.12
CA LYS A 6 -7.38 9.73 -11.40
C LYS A 6 -5.86 9.57 -11.65
N PRO A 7 -5.02 10.61 -11.49
CA PRO A 7 -3.57 10.45 -11.67
C PRO A 7 -2.94 9.43 -10.71
N ARG A 8 -3.38 9.36 -9.46
CA ARG A 8 -2.89 8.36 -8.48
C ARG A 8 -3.32 6.94 -8.85
N ARG A 9 -4.56 6.75 -9.34
CA ARG A 9 -5.03 5.45 -9.86
C ARG A 9 -4.26 5.01 -11.10
N GLU A 10 -3.96 5.95 -12.00
CA GLU A 10 -3.20 5.64 -13.22
C GLU A 10 -1.74 5.30 -12.89
N LEU A 11 -1.13 6.03 -11.97
CA LEU A 11 0.21 5.74 -11.43
C LEU A 11 0.26 4.34 -10.82
N LEU A 12 -0.68 4.01 -9.93
CA LEU A 12 -0.80 2.66 -9.35
C LEU A 12 -0.84 1.57 -10.41
N ARG A 13 -1.58 1.79 -11.50
CA ARG A 13 -1.74 0.82 -12.57
C ARG A 13 -0.50 0.71 -13.45
N LYS A 14 0.17 1.83 -13.72
CA LYS A 14 1.39 1.92 -14.52
C LYS A 14 2.58 1.30 -13.77
N GLU A 15 2.79 1.72 -12.53
CA GLU A 15 3.89 1.27 -11.68
C GLU A 15 3.57 -0.09 -11.01
N ARG A 16 2.38 -0.65 -11.22
CA ARG A 16 1.92 -1.89 -10.57
C ARG A 16 2.95 -3.00 -10.61
N VAL A 17 3.56 -3.22 -11.78
CA VAL A 17 4.53 -4.31 -11.99
C VAL A 17 5.78 -4.10 -11.14
N GLU A 18 6.26 -2.86 -11.04
CA GLU A 18 7.42 -2.52 -10.22
C GLU A 18 7.07 -2.55 -8.73
N LEU A 19 5.92 -1.99 -8.36
CA LEU A 19 5.41 -2.00 -6.99
C LEU A 19 5.26 -3.43 -6.47
N VAL A 20 4.70 -4.34 -7.27
CA VAL A 20 4.55 -5.76 -6.92
C VAL A 20 5.89 -6.42 -6.58
N LYS A 21 6.94 -6.12 -7.33
CA LYS A 21 8.28 -6.69 -7.09
C LYS A 21 9.04 -6.02 -5.95
N ASN A 22 8.71 -4.77 -5.65
CA ASN A 22 9.43 -3.96 -4.66
C ASN A 22 8.77 -3.96 -3.29
N ILE A 23 7.46 -4.24 -3.21
CA ILE A 23 6.71 -4.29 -1.96
C ILE A 23 6.90 -5.66 -1.30
N SER A 24 7.38 -5.66 -0.07
CA SER A 24 7.40 -6.84 0.79
C SER A 24 6.29 -6.76 1.82
N LEU A 25 5.30 -7.65 1.71
CA LEU A 25 4.19 -7.71 2.66
C LEU A 25 4.52 -8.54 3.92
N GLU A 26 5.59 -9.32 3.89
CA GLU A 26 5.95 -10.30 4.93
C GLU A 26 6.61 -9.68 6.16
N ASN A 27 7.20 -8.48 6.05
CA ASN A 27 8.06 -7.89 7.08
C ASN A 27 7.33 -7.19 8.25
N GLY A 28 6.00 -7.15 8.23
CA GLY A 28 5.19 -6.42 9.21
C GLY A 28 4.17 -5.47 8.59
N LEU A 29 4.28 -5.19 7.29
CA LEU A 29 3.34 -4.35 6.56
C LEU A 29 1.87 -4.77 6.74
N TRP A 30 1.58 -6.08 6.77
CA TRP A 30 0.23 -6.57 7.07
C TRP A 30 -0.30 -6.17 8.45
N ASP A 31 0.56 -6.15 9.46
CA ASP A 31 0.21 -5.79 10.83
C ASP A 31 -0.05 -4.28 10.93
N LEU A 32 0.79 -3.46 10.29
CA LEU A 32 0.61 -2.01 10.21
C LEU A 32 -0.71 -1.63 9.50
N MET A 33 -1.03 -2.34 8.42
CA MET A 33 -2.28 -2.13 7.70
C MET A 33 -3.52 -2.56 8.50
N GLU A 34 -3.42 -3.64 9.28
CA GLU A 34 -4.47 -4.09 10.19
C GLU A 34 -4.66 -3.09 11.33
N SER A 35 -3.57 -2.64 11.96
CA SER A 35 -3.58 -1.65 13.04
C SER A 35 -4.07 -0.28 12.59
N SER A 36 -3.81 0.11 11.35
CA SER A 36 -4.28 1.38 10.78
C SER A 36 -5.74 1.33 10.32
N GLY A 37 -6.37 0.15 10.33
CA GLY A 37 -7.75 -0.05 9.85
C GLY A 37 -7.89 -0.07 8.33
N LEU A 38 -6.78 -0.02 7.57
CA LEU A 38 -6.78 -0.08 6.09
C LEU A 38 -7.33 -1.41 5.60
N VAL A 39 -6.95 -2.49 6.30
CA VAL A 39 -7.28 -3.86 5.93
C VAL A 39 -7.75 -4.61 7.16
N SER A 40 -8.97 -5.13 7.15
CA SER A 40 -9.44 -6.02 8.22
C SER A 40 -8.80 -7.40 8.10
N ARG A 41 -8.76 -8.13 9.21
CA ARG A 41 -8.23 -9.50 9.27
C ARG A 41 -8.81 -10.43 8.20
N SER A 42 -10.11 -10.33 7.90
CA SER A 42 -10.75 -11.11 6.83
C SER A 42 -10.24 -10.76 5.43
N ILE A 43 -9.94 -9.48 5.17
CA ILE A 43 -9.39 -9.05 3.88
C ILE A 43 -7.93 -9.50 3.77
N ARG A 44 -7.15 -9.37 4.85
CA ARG A 44 -5.79 -9.89 4.94
C ARG A 44 -5.75 -11.39 4.63
N ASP A 45 -6.63 -12.17 5.25
CA ASP A 45 -6.72 -13.61 5.02
C ASP A 45 -7.08 -13.92 3.56
N ARG A 46 -8.07 -13.21 3.01
CA ARG A 46 -8.46 -13.32 1.59
C ARG A 46 -7.32 -12.98 0.63
N PHE A 47 -6.49 -12.00 0.95
CA PHE A 47 -5.33 -11.67 0.13
C PHE A 47 -4.25 -12.73 0.23
N LYS A 48 -4.03 -13.32 1.42
CA LYS A 48 -3.05 -14.39 1.63
C LYS A 48 -3.49 -15.74 1.07
N LEU A 49 -4.79 -16.01 1.02
CA LEU A 49 -5.34 -17.30 0.64
C LEU A 49 -5.03 -17.62 -0.83
N ASN A 50 -4.25 -18.69 -1.05
CA ASN A 50 -3.85 -19.19 -2.38
C ASN A 50 -3.16 -18.14 -3.29
N LYS A 51 -2.41 -17.21 -2.72
CA LYS A 51 -1.71 -16.16 -3.47
C LYS A 51 -0.24 -16.06 -3.12
N THR A 52 0.60 -15.93 -4.13
CA THR A 52 2.01 -15.58 -3.96
C THR A 52 2.18 -14.18 -3.38
N PRO A 53 3.34 -13.83 -2.81
CA PRO A 53 3.61 -12.47 -2.32
C PRO A 53 3.32 -11.41 -3.38
N ASP A 54 3.72 -11.68 -4.63
CA ASP A 54 3.47 -10.79 -5.76
C ASP A 54 1.97 -10.58 -6.02
N GLU A 55 1.19 -11.67 -6.00
CA GLU A 55 -0.26 -11.63 -6.17
C GLU A 55 -0.97 -10.95 -5.01
N GLN A 56 -0.46 -11.09 -3.79
CA GLN A 56 -0.96 -10.42 -2.60
C GLN A 56 -0.82 -8.90 -2.77
N VAL A 57 0.38 -8.43 -3.17
CA VAL A 57 0.60 -7.01 -3.47
C VAL A 57 -0.30 -6.56 -4.61
N GLY A 58 -0.38 -7.35 -5.68
CA GLY A 58 -1.20 -7.02 -6.83
C GLY A 58 -2.69 -6.85 -6.50
N ALA A 59 -3.22 -7.65 -5.57
CA ALA A 59 -4.59 -7.54 -5.08
C ALA A 59 -4.77 -6.36 -4.12
N LEU A 60 -3.77 -6.06 -3.29
CA LEU A 60 -3.77 -4.88 -2.42
C LEU A 60 -3.76 -3.57 -3.20
N LEU A 61 -2.95 -3.46 -4.26
CA LEU A 61 -2.91 -2.28 -5.12
C LEU A 61 -4.25 -2.07 -5.85
N ASP A 62 -4.88 -3.15 -6.29
CA ASP A 62 -6.21 -3.10 -6.93
C ASP A 62 -7.28 -2.63 -5.94
N TYR A 63 -7.22 -3.13 -4.71
CA TYR A 63 -8.05 -2.67 -3.60
C TYR A 63 -7.86 -1.18 -3.32
N LEU A 64 -6.62 -0.70 -3.22
CA LEU A 64 -6.30 0.71 -3.01
C LEU A 64 -6.78 1.59 -4.17
N ALA A 65 -6.75 1.09 -5.40
CA ALA A 65 -7.25 1.84 -6.57
C ALA A 65 -8.76 2.13 -6.47
N GLY A 66 -9.53 1.37 -5.68
CA GLY A 66 -10.94 1.61 -5.40
C GLY A 66 -11.23 2.39 -4.11
N ARG A 67 -10.19 2.76 -3.35
CA ARG A 67 -10.33 3.34 -2.01
C ARG A 67 -10.19 4.87 -2.01
N THR A 68 -10.23 5.45 -0.82
CA THR A 68 -10.12 6.91 -0.63
C THR A 68 -8.66 7.37 -0.68
N GLU A 69 -8.44 8.67 -0.87
CA GLU A 69 -7.09 9.24 -0.74
C GLU A 69 -6.51 9.03 0.66
N GLU A 70 -7.35 9.00 1.69
CA GLU A 70 -6.94 8.76 3.08
C GLU A 70 -6.38 7.34 3.25
N ASP A 71 -7.06 6.34 2.69
CA ASP A 71 -6.56 4.96 2.65
C ASP A 71 -5.21 4.89 1.90
N TYR A 72 -5.11 5.59 0.77
CA TYR A 72 -3.88 5.62 -0.03
C TYR A 72 -2.70 6.21 0.74
N VAL A 73 -2.90 7.34 1.41
CA VAL A 73 -1.87 7.96 2.25
C VAL A 73 -1.54 7.06 3.45
N THR A 74 -2.55 6.44 4.06
CA THR A 74 -2.37 5.50 5.18
C THR A 74 -1.52 4.30 4.78
N PHE A 75 -1.73 3.75 3.58
CA PHE A 75 -0.86 2.73 3.02
C PHE A 75 0.59 3.20 2.87
N GLY A 76 0.79 4.43 2.38
CA GLY A 76 2.11 5.06 2.33
C GLY A 76 2.78 5.17 3.71
N LYS A 77 2.01 5.50 4.75
CA LYS A 77 2.53 5.55 6.13
C LYS A 77 2.99 4.18 6.61
N CYS A 78 2.21 3.13 6.32
CA CYS A 78 2.57 1.75 6.65
C CYS A 78 3.88 1.35 5.95
N LEU A 79 4.02 1.66 4.65
CA LEU A 79 5.25 1.39 3.91
C LEU A 79 6.46 2.14 4.48
N ASN A 80 6.28 3.40 4.89
CA ASN A 80 7.34 4.19 5.50
C ASN A 80 7.80 3.61 6.85
N GLU A 81 6.85 3.17 7.69
CA GLU A 81 7.12 2.49 8.96
C GLU A 81 7.80 1.13 8.76
N ASP A 82 7.46 0.42 7.68
CA ASP A 82 8.10 -0.85 7.28
C ASP A 82 9.47 -0.66 6.60
N ASN A 83 10.03 0.56 6.59
CA ASN A 83 11.29 0.92 5.89
C ASN A 83 11.24 0.84 4.35
N GLN A 84 10.07 0.70 3.75
CA GLN A 84 9.85 0.64 2.30
C GLN A 84 9.62 2.04 1.69
N ARG A 85 10.47 2.99 2.06
CA ARG A 85 10.41 4.41 1.62
C ARG A 85 10.62 4.58 0.11
N HIS A 86 11.23 3.62 -0.58
CA HIS A 86 11.36 3.67 -2.04
C HIS A 86 10.00 3.46 -2.72
N VAL A 87 9.17 2.56 -2.18
CA VAL A 87 7.81 2.30 -2.69
C VAL A 87 6.93 3.53 -2.54
N THR A 88 7.00 4.24 -1.41
CA THR A 88 6.15 5.43 -1.20
C THR A 88 6.41 6.51 -2.24
N LYS A 89 7.67 6.64 -2.69
CA LYS A 89 8.04 7.52 -3.81
C LYS A 89 7.46 7.04 -5.14
N MET A 90 7.51 5.74 -5.43
CA MET A 90 6.89 5.15 -6.62
C MET A 90 5.37 5.35 -6.64
N LEU A 91 4.74 5.37 -5.47
CA LEU A 91 3.32 5.70 -5.28
C LEU A 91 3.03 7.21 -5.43
N GLY A 92 4.04 8.05 -5.66
CA GLY A 92 3.87 9.50 -5.76
C GLY A 92 3.35 10.13 -4.47
N ILE A 93 3.51 9.45 -3.32
CA ILE A 93 3.18 10.00 -2.01
C ILE A 93 4.32 10.92 -1.61
N LYS A 94 4.00 12.18 -1.34
CA LYS A 94 5.07 13.14 -1.01
C LYS A 94 5.58 12.82 0.39
N GLN A 95 6.90 12.85 0.57
CA GLN A 95 7.52 12.52 1.86
C GLN A 95 7.11 13.45 3.01
N HIS A 96 6.59 14.66 2.71
CA HIS A 96 6.03 15.55 3.74
C HIS A 96 4.64 15.12 4.23
N GLU A 97 3.93 14.25 3.50
CA GLU A 97 2.64 13.66 3.90
C GLU A 97 2.85 12.43 4.81
N LEU A 98 4.09 11.96 4.93
CA LEU A 98 4.49 10.81 5.72
C LEU A 98 5.14 11.27 7.03
N PRO A 99 4.96 10.52 8.13
CA PRO A 99 5.69 10.80 9.36
C PRO A 99 7.21 10.68 9.11
N PRO A 100 8.04 11.46 9.81
CA PRO A 100 9.49 11.31 9.71
C PRO A 100 9.85 9.84 10.01
N GLY A 101 10.44 9.17 9.03
CA GLY A 101 10.82 7.75 9.17
C GLY A 101 11.72 7.57 10.39
N LYS A 102 11.52 6.47 11.12
CA LYS A 102 12.33 6.17 12.31
C LYS A 102 13.83 6.24 11.97
N PRO A 103 14.64 6.81 12.88
CA PRO A 103 16.08 6.99 12.70
C PRO A 103 16.82 5.67 12.52
#